data_AF-A0A2H0HR40-F1
#
_entry.id   AF-A0A2H0HR40-F1
#
_cell.length_a   1.000
_cell.length_b   1.000
_cell.length_c   1.000
_cell.angle_alpha   90.00
_cell.angle_beta   90.00
_cell.angle_gamma   90.00
#
_symmetry.space_group_name_H-M   'P 1'
#
loop_
_entity.id
_entity.type
_entity.pdbx_description
1 polymer ?
#
loop_
_entity_poly.entity_id
_entity_poly.type
_entity_poly.pdbx_seq_one_letter_code
_entity_poly.pdbx_strand_id
1 'polypeptide(L)'
;MRLSLGPPQYFWPREQVFAYYREAMHWPLDVFYLGETVCSKRRELRSRDWLALAGEIADNGREVVLSSLALLEAESELGALQRLVENGRFRIEANDLSAVQLCRERGLPFVGGPTLNVYNHRALAMLIADGMQRWV
;
A
#
# COMPACT_ATOMS: atom_id res chain seq x y z
N MET A 1 -14.71 16.14 -1.49
CA MET A 1 -13.57 15.65 -2.31
C MET A 1 -12.42 15.36 -1.35
N ARG A 2 -11.70 14.25 -1.51
CA ARG A 2 -10.57 13.87 -0.63
C ARG A 2 -9.25 13.93 -1.39
N LEU A 3 -8.19 14.39 -0.75
CA LEU A 3 -6.83 14.44 -1.30
C LEU A 3 -6.00 13.27 -0.79
N SER A 4 -5.33 12.56 -1.71
CA SER A 4 -4.51 11.40 -1.42
C SER A 4 -3.07 11.65 -1.81
N LEU A 5 -2.12 11.25 -0.96
CA LEU A 5 -0.70 11.24 -1.27
C LEU A 5 -0.25 9.81 -1.63
N GLY A 6 0.34 9.65 -2.81
CA GLY A 6 0.86 8.38 -3.30
C GLY A 6 2.22 7.99 -2.70
N PRO A 7 2.64 6.71 -2.84
CA PRO A 7 3.93 6.25 -2.35
C PRO A 7 5.09 6.78 -3.24
N PRO A 8 6.35 6.80 -2.73
CA PRO A 8 7.49 7.32 -3.47
C PRO A 8 7.78 6.48 -4.72
N GLN A 9 7.89 7.13 -5.88
CA GLN A 9 8.15 6.46 -7.16
C GLN A 9 9.64 6.30 -7.47
N TYR A 10 10.51 7.02 -6.75
CA TYR A 10 11.97 6.98 -6.90
C TYR A 10 12.67 6.60 -5.60
N PHE A 11 13.93 6.16 -5.73
CA PHE A 11 14.76 5.84 -4.57
C PHE A 11 15.04 7.10 -3.77
N TRP A 12 14.69 7.09 -2.49
CA TRP A 12 15.09 8.10 -1.51
C TRP A 12 15.76 7.42 -0.31
N PRO A 13 16.83 8.02 0.25
CA PRO A 13 17.39 7.58 1.51
C PRO A 13 16.35 7.60 2.64
N ARG A 14 16.51 6.70 3.61
CA ARG A 14 15.59 6.51 4.74
C ARG A 14 15.24 7.82 5.43
N GLU A 15 16.24 8.64 5.74
CA GLU A 15 16.04 9.91 6.45
C GLU A 15 15.20 10.90 5.63
N GLN A 16 15.42 10.94 4.32
CA GLN A 16 14.63 11.77 3.41
C GLN A 16 13.16 11.32 3.38
N VAL A 17 12.90 10.01 3.36
CA VAL A 17 11.53 9.46 3.43
C VAL A 17 10.83 9.90 4.71
N PHE A 18 11.47 9.77 5.87
CA PHE A 18 10.87 10.19 7.15
C PHE A 18 10.66 11.71 7.22
N ALA A 19 11.63 12.51 6.79
CA ALA A 19 11.50 13.96 6.76
C ALA A 19 10.32 14.39 5.89
N TYR A 20 10.20 13.79 4.70
CA TYR A 20 9.10 14.06 3.77
C TYR A 20 7.73 13.77 4.38
N TYR A 21 7.52 12.60 4.98
CA TYR A 21 6.23 12.27 5.57
C TYR A 21 5.91 13.09 6.83
N ARG A 22 6.92 13.47 7.61
CA ARG A 22 6.76 14.40 8.74
C ARG A 22 6.28 15.77 8.29
N GLU A 23 6.86 16.29 7.20
CA GLU A 23 6.38 17.53 6.59
C GLU A 23 4.97 17.36 6.05
N ALA A 24 4.73 16.28 5.28
CA ALA A 24 3.46 16.03 4.61
C ALA A 24 2.26 15.84 5.55
N MET A 25 2.48 15.42 6.80
CA MET A 25 1.41 15.37 7.82
C MET A 25 0.74 16.73 8.07
N HIS A 26 1.43 17.84 7.77
CA HIS A 26 0.90 19.21 7.92
C HIS A 26 0.18 19.72 6.67
N TRP A 27 0.22 18.97 5.56
CA TRP A 27 -0.46 19.34 4.32
C TRP A 27 -1.96 19.02 4.39
N PRO A 28 -2.81 19.62 3.53
CA PRO A 28 -4.23 19.34 3.49
C PRO A 28 -4.54 17.98 2.82
N LEU A 29 -4.01 16.88 3.36
CA LEU A 29 -4.17 15.52 2.85
C LEU A 29 -5.13 14.70 3.72
N ASP A 30 -5.94 13.85 3.09
CA ASP A 30 -6.90 12.99 3.77
C ASP A 30 -6.44 11.53 3.86
N VAL A 31 -5.62 11.08 2.90
CA VAL A 31 -5.16 9.68 2.76
C VAL A 31 -3.68 9.63 2.41
N PHE A 32 -2.94 8.76 3.07
CA PHE A 32 -1.54 8.46 2.78
C PHE A 32 -1.38 7.03 2.29
N TYR A 33 -0.78 6.85 1.12
CA TYR A 33 -0.36 5.57 0.60
C TYR A 33 1.12 5.39 0.90
N LEU A 34 1.46 4.38 1.71
CA LEU A 34 2.80 4.17 2.24
C LEU A 34 3.33 2.81 1.79
N GLY A 35 4.56 2.76 1.31
CA GLY A 35 5.19 1.51 0.91
C GLY A 35 6.15 1.69 -0.25
N GLU A 36 6.49 0.56 -0.87
CA GLU A 36 7.33 0.48 -2.05
C GLU A 36 6.56 -0.34 -3.10
N THR A 37 6.27 0.29 -4.24
CA THR A 37 5.47 -0.30 -5.33
C THR A 37 6.33 -0.76 -6.51
N VAL A 38 7.57 -0.28 -6.63
CA VAL A 38 8.40 -0.44 -7.83
C VAL A 38 9.32 -1.65 -7.70
N CYS A 39 10.26 -1.63 -6.75
CA CYS A 39 11.26 -2.70 -6.65
C CYS A 39 11.77 -2.88 -5.24
N SER A 40 11.84 -4.14 -4.82
CA SER A 40 12.35 -4.52 -3.51
C SER A 40 13.80 -4.15 -3.22
N LYS A 41 14.61 -3.95 -4.26
CA LYS A 41 16.04 -3.63 -4.13
C LYS A 41 16.28 -2.16 -3.82
N ARG A 42 15.25 -1.31 -3.93
CA ARG A 42 15.35 0.13 -3.66
C ARG A 42 15.05 0.50 -2.21
N ARG A 43 14.52 -0.41 -1.41
CA ARG A 43 13.95 -0.05 -0.11
C ARG A 43 14.99 -0.07 1.00
N GLU A 44 15.17 1.07 1.64
CA GLU A 44 15.84 1.18 2.94
C GLU A 44 14.85 1.00 4.11
N LEU A 45 13.55 1.24 3.89
CA LEU A 45 12.50 0.99 4.87
C LEU A 45 11.97 -0.44 4.74
N ARG A 46 11.91 -1.16 5.87
CA ARG A 46 11.30 -2.49 5.97
C ARG A 46 9.83 -2.37 6.37
N SER A 47 9.08 -3.47 6.31
CA SER A 47 7.64 -3.48 6.68
C SER A 47 7.38 -2.86 8.07
N ARG A 48 8.25 -3.11 9.06
CA ARG A 48 8.13 -2.50 10.39
C ARG A 48 8.21 -0.97 10.38
N ASP A 49 9.03 -0.40 9.50
CA ASP A 49 9.25 1.03 9.43
C ASP A 49 8.02 1.70 8.80
N TRP A 50 7.47 1.09 7.75
CA TRP A 50 6.22 1.52 7.14
C TRP A 50 5.04 1.42 8.10
N LEU A 51 4.95 0.34 8.88
CA LEU A 51 3.89 0.16 9.89
C LEU A 51 3.99 1.18 11.02
N ALA A 52 5.20 1.50 11.48
CA ALA A 52 5.41 2.54 12.48
C ALA A 52 4.98 3.91 11.95
N LEU A 53 5.41 4.27 10.74
CA LEU A 53 5.02 5.53 10.09
C LEU A 53 3.51 5.61 9.82
N ALA A 54 2.89 4.50 9.41
CA ALA A 54 1.46 4.38 9.26
C ALA A 54 0.72 4.64 10.58
N GLY A 55 1.26 4.13 11.69
CA GLY A 55 0.77 4.41 13.04
C GLY A 55 0.81 5.90 13.36
N GLU A 56 1.97 6.54 13.20
CA GLU A 56 2.14 7.98 13.46
C GLU A 56 1.15 8.85 12.66
N ILE A 57 1.01 8.57 11.36
CA ILE A 57 0.10 9.32 10.47
C ILE A 57 -1.37 9.08 10.84
N ALA A 58 -1.73 7.84 11.15
CA ALA A 58 -3.11 7.50 11.51
C ALA A 58 -3.51 8.04 12.88
N ASP A 59 -2.58 8.08 13.84
CA ASP A 59 -2.81 8.66 15.17
C ASP A 59 -2.99 10.19 15.08
N ASN A 60 -2.53 10.83 14.00
CA ASN A 60 -2.86 12.21 13.64
C ASN A 60 -4.23 12.38 12.96
N GLY A 61 -5.03 11.32 12.85
CA GLY A 61 -6.39 11.35 12.30
C GLY A 61 -6.47 11.26 10.77
N ARG A 62 -5.40 10.84 10.10
CA ARG A 62 -5.37 10.63 8.64
C ARG A 62 -5.64 9.16 8.28
N GLU A 63 -6.23 8.92 7.13
CA GLU A 63 -6.35 7.54 6.64
C GLU A 63 -5.01 7.07 6.06
N VAL A 64 -4.66 5.80 6.30
CA VAL A 64 -3.46 5.18 5.73
C VAL A 64 -3.82 3.91 4.97
N VAL A 65 -3.20 3.74 3.81
CA VAL A 65 -3.22 2.54 2.97
C VAL A 65 -1.78 2.09 2.75
N LEU A 66 -1.51 0.79 2.90
CA LEU A 66 -0.18 0.21 2.71
C LEU A 66 -0.04 -0.35 1.29
N SER A 67 0.86 0.21 0.51
CA SER A 67 1.11 -0.16 -0.88
C SER A 67 2.04 -1.36 -1.01
N SER A 68 1.59 -2.42 -1.69
CA SER A 68 2.41 -3.58 -2.02
C SER A 68 3.27 -3.35 -3.27
N LEU A 69 4.25 -4.23 -3.50
CA LEU A 69 4.99 -4.26 -4.77
C LEU A 69 4.05 -4.57 -5.95
N ALA A 70 4.37 -4.01 -7.12
CA ALA A 70 3.71 -4.32 -8.39
C ALA A 70 4.08 -5.69 -8.95
N LEU A 71 5.26 -6.20 -8.58
CA LEU A 71 5.73 -7.52 -8.96
C LEU A 71 6.49 -8.13 -7.79
N LEU A 72 6.11 -9.35 -7.43
CA LEU A 72 6.86 -10.19 -6.49
C LEU A 72 7.60 -11.27 -7.27
N GLU A 73 8.90 -11.37 -7.05
CA GLU A 73 9.83 -12.29 -7.70
C GLU A 73 10.51 -13.23 -6.71
N ALA A 74 10.46 -12.93 -5.40
CA ALA A 74 11.14 -13.72 -4.37
C ALA A 74 10.26 -14.04 -3.16
N GLU A 75 10.52 -15.19 -2.53
CA GLU A 75 9.83 -15.64 -1.31
C GLU A 75 9.94 -14.62 -0.16
N SER A 76 11.10 -13.96 -0.03
CA SER A 76 11.29 -12.90 0.96
C SER A 76 10.33 -11.71 0.78
N GLU A 77 9.89 -11.44 -0.45
CA GLU A 77 8.93 -10.39 -0.78
C GLU A 77 7.51 -10.83 -0.46
N LEU A 78 7.19 -12.11 -0.70
CA LEU A 78 5.92 -12.70 -0.29
C LEU A 78 5.77 -12.66 1.23
N GLY A 79 6.82 -13.01 1.98
CA GLY A 79 6.83 -12.89 3.44
C GLY A 79 6.75 -11.43 3.93
N ALA A 80 7.25 -10.46 3.16
CA ALA A 80 7.04 -9.04 3.46
C ALA A 80 5.57 -8.62 3.22
N LEU A 81 4.96 -9.08 2.13
CA LEU A 81 3.56 -8.84 1.80
C LEU A 81 2.61 -9.47 2.83
N GLN A 82 2.83 -10.72 3.25
CA GLN A 82 2.04 -11.38 4.30
C GLN A 82 2.03 -10.56 5.59
N ARG A 83 3.21 -10.08 6.04
CA ARG A 83 3.31 -9.19 7.20
C ARG A 83 2.54 -7.88 7.04
N LEU A 84 2.51 -7.32 5.82
CA LEU A 84 1.69 -6.15 5.55
C LEU A 84 0.21 -6.51 5.62
N VAL A 85 -0.25 -7.58 4.98
CA VAL A 85 -1.67 -7.99 5.00
C VAL A 85 -2.14 -8.31 6.43
N GLU A 86 -1.29 -8.92 7.25
CA GLU A 86 -1.58 -9.33 8.63
C GLU A 86 -1.46 -8.20 9.66
N ASN A 87 -1.27 -6.95 9.21
CA ASN A 87 -1.07 -5.81 10.11
C ASN A 87 -2.28 -5.48 11.01
N GLY A 88 -3.49 -5.95 10.66
CA GLY A 88 -4.70 -5.83 11.47
C GLY A 88 -5.31 -4.43 11.60
N ARG A 89 -4.71 -3.39 10.99
CA ARG A 89 -5.14 -1.99 11.17
C ARG A 89 -5.39 -1.23 9.86
N PHE A 90 -4.54 -1.41 8.86
CA PHE A 90 -4.49 -0.63 7.63
C PHE A 90 -4.86 -1.50 6.43
N ARG A 91 -5.59 -0.91 5.49
CA ARG A 91 -5.92 -1.56 4.21
C ARG A 91 -4.68 -1.67 3.33
N ILE A 92 -4.68 -2.67 2.46
CA ILE A 92 -3.63 -2.86 1.46
C ILE A 92 -4.06 -2.23 0.14
N GLU A 93 -3.15 -1.49 -0.50
CA GLU A 93 -3.21 -1.27 -1.94
C GLU A 93 -2.53 -2.45 -2.63
N ALA A 94 -3.34 -3.34 -3.19
CA ALA A 94 -2.92 -4.53 -3.89
C ALA A 94 -2.45 -4.14 -5.30
N ASN A 95 -1.15 -4.23 -5.52
CA ASN A 95 -0.49 -3.91 -6.78
C ASN A 95 -0.17 -5.15 -7.64
N ASP A 96 -0.42 -6.35 -7.13
CA ASP A 96 -0.33 -7.61 -7.88
C ASP A 96 -1.43 -8.60 -7.41
N LEU A 97 -1.62 -9.71 -8.16
CA LEU A 97 -2.65 -10.70 -7.83
C LEU A 97 -2.33 -11.54 -6.58
N SER A 98 -1.07 -11.64 -6.15
CA SER A 98 -0.69 -12.26 -4.87
C SER A 98 -1.26 -11.46 -3.70
N ALA A 99 -1.17 -10.13 -3.74
CA ALA A 99 -1.79 -9.26 -2.73
C ALA A 99 -3.32 -9.38 -2.73
N VAL A 100 -3.95 -9.43 -3.91
CA VAL A 100 -5.40 -9.68 -4.06
C VAL A 100 -5.78 -11.01 -3.40
N GLN A 101 -5.09 -12.09 -3.75
CA GLN A 101 -5.36 -13.43 -3.23
C GLN A 101 -5.22 -13.49 -1.71
N LEU A 102 -4.14 -12.92 -1.15
CA LEU A 102 -3.93 -12.92 0.31
C LEU A 102 -5.02 -12.14 1.07
N CYS A 103 -5.49 -11.02 0.50
CA CYS A 103 -6.61 -10.26 1.07
C CYS A 103 -7.91 -11.07 1.01
N ARG A 104 -8.22 -11.66 -0.16
CA ARG A 104 -9.39 -12.49 -0.39
C ARG A 104 -9.47 -13.68 0.57
N GLU A 105 -8.38 -14.44 0.71
CA GLU A 105 -8.30 -15.60 1.62
C GLU A 105 -8.55 -15.24 3.08
N ARG A 106 -8.21 -14.00 3.47
CA ARG A 106 -8.40 -13.49 4.83
C ARG A 106 -9.70 -12.69 4.99
N GLY A 107 -10.51 -12.56 3.93
CA GLY A 107 -11.72 -11.75 3.94
C GLY A 107 -11.46 -10.26 4.21
N LEU A 108 -10.27 -9.76 3.86
CA LEU A 108 -9.87 -8.37 4.10
C LEU A 108 -10.19 -7.49 2.89
N PRO A 109 -10.78 -6.30 3.08
CA PRO A 109 -10.97 -5.36 1.99
C PRO A 109 -9.65 -4.75 1.52
N PHE A 110 -9.55 -4.46 0.23
CA PHE A 110 -8.36 -3.86 -0.36
C PHE A 110 -8.66 -2.72 -1.34
N VAL A 111 -7.64 -1.92 -1.61
CA VAL A 111 -7.62 -0.95 -2.72
C VAL A 111 -6.90 -1.61 -3.89
N GLY A 112 -7.49 -1.64 -5.08
CA GLY A 112 -6.79 -2.07 -6.29
C GLY A 112 -5.87 -0.98 -6.78
N GLY A 113 -4.58 -1.28 -6.87
CA GLY A 113 -3.58 -0.37 -7.42
C GLY A 113 -3.60 -0.29 -8.95
N PRO A 114 -2.91 0.71 -9.54
CA PRO A 114 -2.93 0.93 -10.99
C PRO A 114 -2.25 -0.21 -11.77
N THR A 115 -1.37 -0.97 -11.12
CA THR A 115 -0.60 -2.06 -11.74
C THR A 115 -1.37 -3.37 -11.88
N LEU A 116 -2.60 -3.44 -11.36
CA LEU A 116 -3.51 -4.57 -11.62
C LEU A 116 -3.99 -4.63 -13.08
N ASN A 117 -3.76 -3.58 -13.88
CA ASN A 117 -3.98 -3.60 -15.33
C ASN A 117 -5.42 -4.02 -15.70
N VAL A 118 -6.42 -3.38 -15.08
CA VAL A 118 -7.84 -3.71 -15.29
C VAL A 118 -8.36 -3.04 -16.56
N TYR A 119 -8.45 -3.80 -17.65
CA TYR A 119 -8.84 -3.27 -18.97
C TYR A 119 -10.32 -3.43 -19.34
N ASN A 120 -11.12 -4.11 -18.50
CA ASN A 120 -12.53 -4.32 -18.80
C ASN A 120 -13.37 -4.50 -17.53
N HIS A 121 -14.68 -4.30 -17.68
CA HIS A 121 -15.65 -4.38 -16.59
C HIS A 121 -15.76 -5.78 -15.95
N ARG A 122 -15.42 -6.86 -16.67
CA ARG A 122 -15.48 -8.22 -16.10
C ARG A 122 -14.34 -8.44 -15.10
N ALA A 123 -13.13 -8.03 -15.45
CA ALA A 123 -11.99 -8.06 -14.53
C ALA A 123 -12.25 -7.18 -13.30
N LEU A 124 -12.83 -5.99 -13.50
CA LEU A 124 -13.25 -5.11 -12.41
C LEU A 124 -14.27 -5.80 -11.48
N ALA A 125 -15.29 -6.45 -12.04
CA ALA A 125 -16.30 -7.16 -11.26
C ALA A 125 -15.71 -8.33 -10.44
N MET A 126 -14.73 -9.05 -10.98
CA MET A 126 -14.02 -10.10 -10.25
C MET A 126 -13.27 -9.52 -9.03
N LEU A 127 -12.52 -8.44 -9.22
CA LEU A 127 -11.78 -7.81 -8.10
C LEU A 127 -12.72 -7.26 -7.03
N ILE A 128 -13.88 -6.70 -7.41
CA ILE A 128 -14.91 -6.27 -6.46
C ILE A 128 -15.44 -7.48 -5.67
N ALA A 129 -15.73 -8.59 -6.35
CA ALA A 129 -16.18 -9.83 -5.69
C ALA A 129 -15.13 -10.41 -4.73
N ASP A 130 -13.84 -10.20 -5.03
CA ASP A 130 -12.72 -10.63 -4.19
C ASP A 130 -12.42 -9.68 -3.01
N GLY A 131 -13.11 -8.53 -2.92
CA GLY A 131 -13.01 -7.60 -1.79
C GLY A 131 -12.45 -6.21 -2.10
N MET A 132 -12.29 -5.85 -3.37
CA MET A 132 -11.85 -4.51 -3.76
C MET A 132 -12.91 -3.46 -3.42
N GLN A 133 -12.53 -2.43 -2.67
CA GLN A 133 -13.43 -1.32 -2.26
C GLN A 133 -13.15 -0.01 -2.98
N ARG A 134 -11.94 0.14 -3.52
CA ARG A 134 -11.49 1.32 -4.25
C ARG A 134 -10.54 0.88 -5.34
N TRP A 135 -10.60 1.53 -6.49
CA TRP A 135 -9.60 1.41 -7.55
C TRP A 135 -8.95 2.79 -7.73
N VAL A 136 -7.63 2.81 -7.88
CA VAL A 136 -6.83 4.03 -8.11
C VAL A 136 -6.11 3.97 -9.46
#